data_AF-A0A132AGP9-F1
#
_entry.id   AF-A0A132AGP9-F1
#
_cell.length_a   1.000
_cell.length_b   1.000
_cell.length_c   1.000
_cell.angle_alpha   90.00
_cell.angle_beta   90.00
_cell.angle_gamma   90.00
#
_symmetry.space_group_name_H-M   'P 1'
#
loop_
_entity.id
_entity.type
_entity.pdbx_description
1 polymer ?
#
loop_
_entity_poly.entity_id
_entity_poly.type
_entity_poly.pdbx_seq_one_letter_code
_entity_poly.pdbx_strand_id
1 'polypeptide(L)'
;MVWVDQNQKKKRKYVVSVDVSAESFVKLSNLIELDLSNNSLTTIPSQSLAECPGLRRLSLAGNRISDIKSRSFLPLIKLNWLDLSRNVIYHLDSDAFIGLRSLQMLKIQSNRLQTIMGAHSFVNYLSKRLSLEMHDNQWHCDCHLGPLRDWILENSISIAIKPICSMPERLKDQTWDSIPIEQFSCPPSIKSVNTHFYKHIGNNVTITCSVSGFPSPKILWLFETAELHRSNKIVVDNFEEFH
;
A
#
# COMPACT_ATOMS: atom_id res chain seq x y z
N MET A 1 12.94 -24.05 -9.31
CA MET A 1 12.79 -24.14 -7.84
C MET A 1 14.05 -24.67 -7.20
N VAL A 2 14.59 -23.91 -6.25
CA VAL A 2 15.63 -24.37 -5.33
C VAL A 2 15.04 -24.31 -3.92
N TRP A 3 15.33 -25.28 -3.07
CA TRP A 3 14.88 -25.24 -1.68
C TRP A 3 15.89 -25.86 -0.72
N VAL A 4 15.73 -25.52 0.57
CA VAL A 4 16.53 -26.05 1.66
C VAL A 4 15.59 -26.69 2.69
N ASP A 5 15.87 -27.94 3.05
CA ASP A 5 15.18 -28.64 4.14
C ASP A 5 15.86 -28.41 5.51
N GLN A 6 15.24 -28.90 6.58
CA GLN A 6 15.74 -28.72 7.95
C GLN A 6 17.15 -29.31 8.19
N ASN A 7 17.63 -30.19 7.32
CA ASN A 7 18.98 -30.75 7.38
C ASN A 7 20.01 -29.92 6.59
N GLN A 8 19.67 -28.68 6.21
CA GLN A 8 20.51 -27.77 5.41
C GLN A 8 20.89 -28.36 4.03
N LYS A 9 20.16 -29.36 3.53
CA LYS A 9 20.43 -29.96 2.22
C LYS A 9 19.75 -29.13 1.13
N LYS A 10 20.57 -28.49 0.29
CA LYS A 10 20.10 -27.77 -0.90
C LYS A 10 19.59 -28.76 -1.94
N LYS A 11 18.33 -28.63 -2.31
CA LYS A 11 17.66 -29.44 -3.34
C LYS A 11 17.24 -28.54 -4.49
N ARG A 12 17.29 -29.06 -5.71
CA ARG A 12 16.88 -28.36 -6.93
C ARG A 12 15.86 -29.20 -7.68
N LYS A 13 14.79 -28.55 -8.13
CA LYS A 13 13.81 -29.10 -9.06
C LYS A 13 13.55 -28.04 -10.11
N TYR A 14 13.74 -28.41 -11.37
CA TYR A 14 13.35 -27.58 -12.48
C TYR A 14 11.83 -27.42 -12.41
N VAL A 15 11.35 -26.19 -12.21
CA VAL A 15 9.92 -25.88 -12.36
C VAL A 15 9.77 -25.61 -13.83
N VAL A 16 9.29 -26.63 -14.55
CA VAL A 16 9.11 -26.58 -16.00
C VAL A 16 7.71 -26.02 -16.33
N SER A 17 6.79 -26.00 -15.36
CA SER A 17 5.44 -25.45 -15.51
C SER A 17 5.36 -24.01 -14.99
N VAL A 18 4.71 -23.15 -15.77
CA VAL A 18 4.32 -21.78 -15.35
C VAL A 18 3.37 -21.82 -14.15
N ASP A 19 2.69 -22.94 -13.96
CA ASP A 19 1.71 -23.12 -12.90
C ASP A 19 2.30 -23.93 -11.72
N VAL A 20 2.24 -23.33 -10.54
CA VAL A 20 2.59 -23.97 -9.26
C VAL A 20 1.27 -24.44 -8.66
N SER A 21 0.90 -25.69 -8.92
CA SER A 21 -0.35 -26.27 -8.41
C SER A 21 -0.38 -26.27 -6.88
N ALA A 22 -1.58 -26.26 -6.29
CA ALA A 22 -1.78 -26.29 -4.83
C ALA A 22 -1.04 -27.47 -4.17
N GLU A 23 -0.94 -28.59 -4.86
CA GLU A 23 -0.31 -29.82 -4.36
C GLU A 23 1.22 -29.84 -4.52
N SER A 24 1.80 -28.84 -5.20
CA SER A 24 3.22 -28.81 -5.57
C SER A 24 4.16 -28.91 -4.37
N PHE A 25 3.70 -28.48 -3.17
CA PHE A 25 4.52 -28.44 -1.96
C PHE A 25 4.01 -29.34 -0.82
N VAL A 26 2.95 -30.12 -1.01
CA VAL A 26 2.35 -30.98 0.03
C VAL A 26 3.37 -31.96 0.64
N LYS A 27 4.29 -32.47 -0.17
CA LYS A 27 5.36 -33.39 0.29
C LYS A 27 6.58 -32.67 0.90
N LEU A 28 6.55 -31.34 0.98
CA LEU A 28 7.65 -30.49 1.43
C LEU A 28 7.30 -29.80 2.77
N SER A 29 6.62 -30.47 3.69
CA SER A 29 6.21 -29.92 5.00
C SER A 29 7.37 -29.37 5.86
N ASN A 30 8.61 -29.74 5.54
CA ASN A 30 9.83 -29.31 6.23
C ASN A 30 10.60 -28.19 5.48
N LEU A 31 9.96 -27.47 4.57
CA LEU A 31 10.57 -26.39 3.80
C LEU A 31 10.96 -25.21 4.69
N ILE A 32 12.22 -24.77 4.63
CA ILE A 32 12.70 -23.55 5.31
C ILE A 32 12.95 -22.43 4.31
N GLU A 33 13.56 -22.74 3.18
CA GLU A 33 13.87 -21.77 2.14
C GLU A 33 13.28 -22.25 0.81
N LEU A 34 12.60 -21.36 0.10
CA LEU A 34 12.01 -21.62 -1.21
C LEU A 34 12.40 -20.49 -2.17
N ASP A 35 13.05 -20.88 -3.26
CA ASP A 35 13.44 -20.00 -4.35
C ASP A 35 12.64 -20.36 -5.61
N LEU A 36 11.73 -19.46 -5.94
CA LEU A 36 10.91 -19.40 -7.15
C LEU A 36 11.29 -18.18 -8.01
N SER A 37 12.50 -17.64 -7.84
CA SER A 37 12.97 -16.50 -8.65
C SER A 37 13.17 -16.88 -10.11
N ASN A 38 13.09 -15.88 -10.99
CA ASN A 38 13.32 -15.98 -12.44
C ASN A 38 12.46 -17.05 -13.12
N ASN A 39 11.18 -17.11 -12.76
CA ASN A 39 10.18 -17.90 -13.47
C ASN A 39 9.20 -16.94 -14.17
N SER A 40 8.10 -17.49 -14.68
CA SER A 40 7.06 -16.72 -15.38
C SER A 40 5.78 -16.57 -14.54
N LEU A 41 5.89 -16.56 -13.20
CA LEU A 41 4.73 -16.46 -12.31
C LEU A 41 4.06 -15.10 -12.50
N THR A 42 2.75 -15.10 -12.71
CA THR A 42 1.92 -13.89 -12.81
C THR A 42 1.20 -13.58 -11.50
N THR A 43 1.10 -14.56 -10.61
CA THR A 43 0.47 -14.45 -9.29
C THR A 43 1.30 -15.16 -8.23
N ILE A 44 1.04 -14.82 -6.96
CA ILE A 44 1.60 -15.55 -5.83
C ILE A 44 0.84 -16.87 -5.68
N PRO A 45 1.52 -18.03 -5.60
CA PRO A 45 0.87 -19.33 -5.43
C PRO A 45 0.45 -19.55 -3.96
N SER A 46 -0.44 -18.70 -3.46
CA SER A 46 -0.82 -18.62 -2.04
C SER A 46 -1.37 -19.95 -1.50
N GLN A 47 -2.12 -20.69 -2.31
CA GLN A 47 -2.65 -22.01 -1.95
C GLN A 47 -1.53 -23.02 -1.71
N SER A 48 -0.57 -23.11 -2.63
CA SER A 48 0.57 -24.02 -2.47
C SER A 48 1.46 -23.61 -1.30
N LEU A 49 1.67 -22.30 -1.10
CA LEU A 49 2.44 -21.77 0.03
C LEU A 49 1.79 -22.08 1.39
N ALA A 50 0.47 -22.31 1.44
CA ALA A 50 -0.22 -22.70 2.67
C ALA A 50 0.26 -24.05 3.22
N GLU A 51 0.74 -24.93 2.36
CA GLU A 51 1.32 -26.23 2.72
C GLU A 51 2.73 -26.13 3.32
N CYS A 52 3.31 -24.92 3.37
CA CYS A 52 4.66 -24.65 3.87
C CYS A 52 4.67 -23.67 5.06
N PRO A 53 3.95 -23.93 6.17
CA PRO A 53 3.90 -23.01 7.32
C PRO A 53 5.26 -22.86 8.05
N GLY A 54 6.21 -23.77 7.79
CA GLY A 54 7.57 -23.72 8.29
C GLY A 54 8.51 -22.75 7.57
N LEU A 55 8.08 -22.18 6.44
CA LEU A 55 8.93 -21.40 5.54
C LEU A 55 9.44 -20.13 6.22
N ARG A 56 10.73 -19.87 6.07
CA ARG A 56 11.43 -18.70 6.60
C ARG A 56 11.87 -17.76 5.49
N ARG A 57 12.33 -18.28 4.35
CA ARG A 57 12.80 -17.46 3.23
C ARG A 57 12.05 -17.81 1.95
N LEU A 58 11.52 -16.80 1.29
CA LEU A 58 10.84 -16.93 0.00
C LEU A 58 11.41 -15.92 -1.00
N SER A 59 11.92 -16.40 -2.13
CA SER A 59 12.23 -15.56 -3.28
C SER A 59 11.25 -15.80 -4.41
N LEU A 60 10.60 -14.72 -4.84
CA LEU A 60 9.74 -14.61 -6.02
C LEU A 60 10.31 -13.55 -6.99
N ALA A 61 11.58 -13.19 -6.83
CA ALA A 61 12.20 -12.12 -7.61
C ALA A 61 12.27 -12.45 -9.11
N GLY A 62 12.18 -11.45 -9.99
CA GLY A 62 12.35 -11.69 -11.43
C GLY A 62 11.19 -12.48 -12.08
N ASN A 63 9.98 -12.37 -11.54
CA ASN A 63 8.76 -12.95 -12.13
C ASN A 63 7.94 -11.87 -12.84
N ARG A 64 6.66 -12.14 -13.15
CA ARG A 64 5.71 -11.22 -13.81
C ARG A 64 4.51 -10.92 -12.92
N ILE A 65 4.71 -10.91 -11.60
CA ILE A 65 3.64 -10.64 -10.64
C ILE A 65 3.25 -9.17 -10.74
N SER A 66 1.96 -8.90 -10.93
CA SER A 66 1.41 -7.54 -11.09
C SER A 66 0.61 -7.04 -9.89
N ASP A 67 0.01 -7.97 -9.16
CA ASP A 67 -0.91 -7.71 -8.06
C ASP A 67 -0.58 -8.60 -6.87
N ILE A 68 -0.58 -8.01 -5.68
CA ILE A 68 -0.52 -8.75 -4.42
C ILE A 68 -1.86 -8.61 -3.72
N LYS A 69 -2.61 -9.70 -3.70
CA LYS A 69 -3.94 -9.75 -3.10
C LYS A 69 -3.86 -9.85 -1.58
N SER A 70 -4.93 -9.41 -0.92
CA SER A 70 -5.18 -9.62 0.50
C SER A 70 -4.81 -11.02 0.96
N ARG A 71 -4.08 -11.13 2.08
CA ARG A 71 -3.79 -12.42 2.74
C ARG A 71 -2.99 -13.41 1.89
N SER A 72 -2.32 -12.98 0.81
CA SER A 72 -1.51 -13.85 -0.06
C SER A 72 -0.41 -14.62 0.68
N PHE A 73 0.04 -14.10 1.82
CA PHE A 73 1.09 -14.71 2.65
C PHE A 73 0.61 -15.11 4.06
N LEU A 74 -0.70 -15.07 4.32
CA LEU A 74 -1.28 -15.28 5.65
C LEU A 74 -0.79 -16.56 6.36
N PRO A 75 -0.64 -17.72 5.68
CA PRO A 75 -0.14 -18.94 6.32
C PRO A 75 1.33 -18.90 6.76
N LEU A 76 2.14 -17.99 6.21
CA LEU A 76 3.60 -17.97 6.34
C LEU A 76 4.07 -17.20 7.59
N ILE A 77 3.55 -17.56 8.76
CA ILE A 77 3.79 -16.83 10.02
C ILE A 77 5.26 -16.82 10.49
N LYS A 78 6.07 -17.76 10.00
CA LYS A 78 7.52 -17.89 10.31
C LYS A 78 8.43 -17.21 9.28
N LEU A 79 7.86 -16.60 8.23
CA LEU A 79 8.63 -15.97 7.17
C LEU A 79 9.39 -14.77 7.73
N ASN A 80 10.71 -14.75 7.52
CA ASN A 80 11.61 -13.68 7.95
C ASN A 80 12.20 -12.89 6.77
N TRP A 81 12.25 -13.47 5.58
CA TRP A 81 12.82 -12.84 4.39
C TRP A 81 11.94 -13.11 3.19
N LEU A 82 11.44 -12.04 2.56
CA LEU A 82 10.61 -12.09 1.38
C LEU A 82 11.19 -11.20 0.29
N ASP A 83 11.39 -11.77 -0.89
CA ASP A 83 11.88 -11.05 -2.06
C ASP A 83 10.90 -11.12 -3.23
N LEU A 84 10.31 -9.97 -3.54
CA LEU A 84 9.39 -9.70 -4.63
C LEU A 84 10.00 -8.71 -5.64
N SER A 85 11.31 -8.47 -5.56
CA SER A 85 12.00 -7.50 -6.42
C SER A 85 11.94 -7.90 -7.90
N ARG A 86 12.10 -6.92 -8.80
CA ARG A 86 12.15 -7.17 -10.25
C ARG A 86 10.91 -7.90 -10.76
N ASN A 87 9.73 -7.50 -10.30
CA ASN A 87 8.43 -7.93 -10.83
C ASN A 87 7.77 -6.75 -11.57
N VAL A 88 6.46 -6.83 -11.83
CA VAL A 88 5.69 -5.74 -12.44
C VAL A 88 4.57 -5.27 -11.51
N ILE A 89 4.80 -5.35 -10.20
CA ILE A 89 3.79 -5.07 -9.17
C ILE A 89 3.43 -3.59 -9.24
N TYR A 90 2.17 -3.29 -9.55
CA TYR A 90 1.64 -1.93 -9.53
C TYR A 90 0.56 -1.75 -8.46
N HIS A 91 0.00 -2.84 -7.94
CA HIS A 91 -1.07 -2.82 -6.94
C HIS A 91 -0.82 -3.81 -5.81
N LEU A 92 -1.08 -3.35 -4.58
CA LEU A 92 -1.00 -4.13 -3.36
C LEU A 92 -2.19 -3.80 -2.46
N ASP A 93 -2.94 -4.81 -2.05
CA ASP A 93 -4.03 -4.65 -1.09
C ASP A 93 -3.48 -4.28 0.30
N SER A 94 -4.23 -3.49 1.07
CA SER A 94 -3.77 -2.93 2.36
C SER A 94 -3.43 -3.98 3.43
N ASP A 95 -3.97 -5.20 3.31
CA ASP A 95 -3.71 -6.36 4.17
C ASP A 95 -2.95 -7.49 3.44
N ALA A 96 -2.26 -7.19 2.33
CA ALA A 96 -1.48 -8.17 1.56
C ALA A 96 -0.44 -8.94 2.41
N PHE A 97 0.21 -8.26 3.35
CA PHE A 97 1.24 -8.84 4.23
C PHE A 97 0.72 -9.20 5.63
N ILE A 98 -0.59 -9.21 5.84
CA ILE A 98 -1.16 -9.63 7.11
C ILE A 98 -0.71 -11.05 7.46
N GLY A 99 -0.31 -11.27 8.71
CA GLY A 99 0.20 -12.56 9.20
C GLY A 99 1.72 -12.71 9.17
N LEU A 100 2.46 -11.86 8.45
CA LEU A 100 3.94 -11.89 8.37
C LEU A 100 4.64 -11.31 9.61
N ARG A 101 4.27 -11.79 10.81
CA ARG A 101 4.72 -11.26 12.11
C ARG A 101 6.23 -11.41 12.36
N SER A 102 6.87 -12.36 11.69
CA SER A 102 8.30 -12.66 11.85
C SER A 102 9.17 -11.96 10.79
N LEU A 103 8.59 -11.15 9.90
CA LEU A 103 9.29 -10.59 8.76
C LEU A 103 10.35 -9.57 9.21
N GLN A 104 11.58 -9.77 8.72
CA GLN A 104 12.75 -8.95 9.01
C GLN A 104 13.33 -8.30 7.76
N MET A 105 13.05 -8.84 6.58
CA MET A 105 13.46 -8.26 5.30
C MET A 105 12.34 -8.38 4.28
N LEU A 106 11.98 -7.25 3.67
CA LEU A 106 11.05 -7.19 2.55
C LEU A 106 11.70 -6.43 1.40
N LYS A 107 11.85 -7.11 0.26
CA LYS A 107 12.38 -6.55 -0.99
C LYS A 107 11.24 -6.40 -1.99
N ILE A 108 10.91 -5.17 -2.35
CA ILE A 108 9.88 -4.81 -3.33
C ILE A 108 10.42 -3.82 -4.38
N GLN A 109 11.74 -3.59 -4.41
CA GLN A 109 12.39 -2.70 -5.38
C GLN A 109 12.25 -3.18 -6.82
N SER A 110 12.45 -2.27 -7.76
CA SER A 110 12.39 -2.54 -9.20
C SER A 110 11.02 -3.12 -9.60
N ASN A 111 9.96 -2.45 -9.17
CA ASN A 111 8.57 -2.76 -9.49
C ASN A 111 7.89 -1.50 -10.09
N ARG A 112 6.55 -1.47 -10.14
CA ARG A 112 5.76 -0.37 -10.71
C ARG A 112 4.84 0.26 -9.66
N LEU A 113 5.18 0.15 -8.38
CA LEU A 113 4.35 0.68 -7.30
C LEU A 113 4.35 2.20 -7.35
N GLN A 114 3.15 2.77 -7.28
CA GLN A 114 2.96 4.22 -7.17
C GLN A 114 2.67 4.65 -5.75
N THR A 115 1.99 3.80 -4.98
CA THR A 115 1.67 4.04 -3.58
C THR A 115 1.50 2.71 -2.88
N ILE A 116 1.34 2.74 -1.55
CA ILE A 116 0.83 1.62 -0.78
C ILE A 116 -0.52 2.04 -0.23
N MET A 117 -1.61 1.60 -0.88
CA MET A 117 -2.94 1.97 -0.46
C MET A 117 -3.23 1.47 0.95
N GLY A 118 -3.82 2.33 1.78
CA GLY A 118 -4.00 2.04 3.19
C GLY A 118 -2.66 1.94 3.94
N ALA A 119 -1.65 2.72 3.55
CA ALA A 119 -0.34 2.82 4.22
C ALA A 119 -0.46 2.85 5.76
N HIS A 120 -1.47 3.53 6.29
CA HIS A 120 -1.75 3.57 7.73
C HIS A 120 -2.06 2.19 8.33
N SER A 121 -2.83 1.35 7.63
CA SER A 121 -3.11 -0.03 8.06
C SER A 121 -1.92 -0.94 7.79
N PHE A 122 -1.23 -0.73 6.66
CA PHE A 122 -0.08 -1.52 6.23
C PHE A 122 1.02 -1.57 7.31
N VAL A 123 1.36 -0.41 7.88
CA VAL A 123 2.44 -0.30 8.87
C VAL A 123 2.12 -0.99 10.20
N ASN A 124 0.84 -1.19 10.53
CA ASN A 124 0.42 -1.85 11.78
C ASN A 124 0.79 -3.33 11.85
N TYR A 125 1.09 -3.96 10.71
CA TYR A 125 1.46 -5.36 10.65
C TYR A 125 2.97 -5.60 10.63
N LEU A 126 3.77 -4.53 10.53
CA LEU A 126 5.20 -4.61 10.32
C LEU A 126 5.98 -4.37 11.62
N SER A 127 7.08 -5.10 11.77
CA SER A 127 8.01 -4.92 12.88
C SER A 127 8.90 -3.69 12.66
N LYS A 128 9.23 -2.95 13.72
CA LYS A 128 10.24 -1.88 13.66
C LYS A 128 11.66 -2.38 13.35
N ARG A 129 11.90 -3.70 13.46
CA ARG A 129 13.16 -4.36 13.07
C ARG A 129 13.21 -4.74 11.60
N LEU A 130 12.17 -4.43 10.83
CA LEU A 130 12.10 -4.71 9.41
C LEU A 130 13.15 -3.88 8.66
N SER A 131 13.84 -4.52 7.73
CA SER A 131 14.62 -3.85 6.69
C SER A 131 13.81 -3.85 5.40
N LEU A 132 13.77 -2.71 4.72
CA LEU A 132 12.99 -2.51 3.50
C LEU A 132 13.89 -2.12 2.34
N GLU A 133 13.70 -2.77 1.19
CA GLU A 133 14.25 -2.34 -0.09
C GLU A 133 13.08 -2.03 -1.02
N MET A 134 12.90 -0.75 -1.36
CA MET A 134 11.72 -0.26 -2.08
C MET A 134 12.03 0.82 -3.13
N HIS A 135 13.32 1.03 -3.42
CA HIS A 135 13.79 1.90 -4.50
C HIS A 135 13.34 1.40 -5.89
N ASP A 136 13.59 2.17 -6.94
CA ASP A 136 13.22 1.82 -8.33
C ASP A 136 11.74 1.43 -8.47
N ASN A 137 10.87 2.28 -7.96
CA ASN A 137 9.42 2.23 -8.12
C ASN A 137 8.93 3.61 -8.58
N GLN A 138 7.64 3.73 -8.92
CA GLN A 138 7.03 4.97 -9.44
C GLN A 138 6.34 5.76 -8.32
N TRP A 139 7.02 6.00 -7.19
CA TRP A 139 6.38 6.58 -6.01
C TRP A 139 5.72 7.93 -6.28
N HIS A 140 4.43 8.03 -5.95
CA HIS A 140 3.63 9.25 -5.93
C HIS A 140 3.63 9.81 -4.51
N CYS A 141 4.47 10.80 -4.26
CA CYS A 141 4.68 11.43 -2.97
C CYS A 141 3.57 12.43 -2.63
N ASP A 142 2.39 11.89 -2.37
CA ASP A 142 1.19 12.60 -1.97
C ASP A 142 0.78 12.24 -0.52
N CYS A 143 -0.37 12.71 -0.09
CA CYS A 143 -0.88 12.46 1.26
C CYS A 143 -1.25 11.00 1.55
N HIS A 144 -1.47 10.18 0.53
CA HIS A 144 -1.76 8.76 0.74
C HIS A 144 -0.48 7.99 1.09
N LEU A 145 0.66 8.42 0.53
CA LEU A 145 1.97 7.83 0.81
C LEU A 145 2.64 8.41 2.07
N GLY A 146 2.27 9.62 2.47
CA GLY A 146 2.81 10.32 3.65
C GLY A 146 2.91 9.46 4.93
N PRO A 147 1.84 8.73 5.34
CA PRO A 147 1.90 7.88 6.53
C PRO A 147 2.98 6.80 6.49
N LEU A 148 3.28 6.23 5.32
CA LEU A 148 4.36 5.24 5.18
C LEU A 148 5.73 5.91 5.32
N ARG A 149 5.92 7.10 4.72
CA ARG A 149 7.13 7.90 4.88
C ARG A 149 7.40 8.19 6.35
N ASP A 150 6.42 8.76 7.06
CA ASP A 150 6.58 9.14 8.46
C ASP A 150 6.90 7.93 9.33
N TRP A 151 6.17 6.82 9.14
CA TRP A 151 6.47 5.58 9.84
C TRP A 151 7.92 5.10 9.61
N ILE A 152 8.42 5.17 8.37
CA ILE A 152 9.82 4.81 8.05
C ILE A 152 10.80 5.68 8.82
N LEU A 153 10.63 7.01 8.79
CA LEU A 153 11.57 7.97 9.37
C LEU A 153 11.52 7.95 10.90
N GLU A 154 10.31 7.99 11.48
CA GLU A 154 10.10 8.00 12.93
C GLU A 154 10.56 6.71 13.61
N ASN A 155 10.44 5.57 12.92
CA ASN A 155 10.88 4.29 13.46
C ASN A 155 12.30 3.90 13.02
N SER A 156 13.02 4.79 12.31
CA SER A 156 14.38 4.55 11.82
C SER A 156 14.51 3.22 11.09
N ILE A 157 13.53 2.92 10.24
CA ILE A 157 13.47 1.66 9.49
C ILE A 157 14.70 1.56 8.57
N SER A 158 15.35 0.39 8.59
CA SER A 158 16.58 0.17 7.83
C SER A 158 16.30 0.13 6.33
N ILE A 159 16.73 1.16 5.60
CA ILE A 159 16.60 1.27 4.14
C ILE A 159 17.97 1.66 3.56
N ALA A 160 18.60 0.71 2.86
CA ALA A 160 19.93 0.91 2.29
C ALA A 160 19.94 1.94 1.15
N ILE A 161 18.91 1.91 0.30
CA ILE A 161 18.74 2.84 -0.84
C ILE A 161 17.42 3.57 -0.65
N LYS A 162 17.51 4.88 -0.46
CA LYS A 162 16.36 5.73 -0.15
C LYS A 162 15.38 5.78 -1.33
N PRO A 163 14.07 5.64 -1.10
CA PRO A 163 13.09 5.81 -2.17
C PRO A 163 13.06 7.26 -2.65
N ILE A 164 12.80 7.39 -3.95
CA ILE A 164 12.76 8.65 -4.68
C ILE A 164 11.34 8.86 -5.20
N CYS A 165 10.87 10.10 -5.17
CA CYS A 165 9.58 10.46 -5.74
C CYS A 165 9.65 10.50 -7.27
N SER A 166 8.69 9.88 -7.94
CA SER A 166 8.47 10.03 -9.39
C SER A 166 7.44 11.12 -9.69
N MET A 167 6.48 11.30 -8.79
CA MET A 167 5.41 12.29 -8.85
C MET A 167 5.15 12.86 -7.45
N PRO A 168 4.54 14.05 -7.33
CA PRO A 168 4.28 15.00 -8.42
C PRO A 168 5.57 15.58 -9.01
N GLU A 169 5.52 16.18 -10.21
CA GLU A 169 6.70 16.76 -10.89
C GLU A 169 7.51 17.72 -9.99
N ARG A 170 6.86 18.47 -9.10
CA ARG A 170 7.55 19.34 -8.12
C ARG A 170 8.46 18.60 -7.13
N LEU A 171 8.21 17.31 -6.89
CA LEU A 171 8.97 16.45 -5.97
C LEU A 171 9.83 15.42 -6.69
N LYS A 172 9.77 15.38 -8.02
CA LYS A 172 10.48 14.39 -8.81
C LYS A 172 11.97 14.37 -8.50
N ASP A 173 12.52 13.17 -8.44
CA ASP A 173 13.93 12.88 -8.16
C ASP A 173 14.41 13.25 -6.74
N GLN A 174 13.53 13.73 -5.86
CA GLN A 174 13.85 13.98 -4.46
C GLN A 174 13.68 12.72 -3.59
N THR A 175 14.57 12.53 -2.62
CA THR A 175 14.49 11.42 -1.66
C THR A 175 13.48 11.74 -0.57
N TRP A 176 12.76 10.73 -0.07
CA TRP A 176 11.67 10.93 0.88
C TRP A 176 12.08 11.66 2.16
N ASP A 177 13.27 11.40 2.69
CA ASP A 177 13.81 12.00 3.90
C ASP A 177 14.16 13.49 3.76
N SER A 178 14.43 13.94 2.53
CA SER A 178 14.76 15.35 2.23
C SER A 178 13.52 16.25 2.13
N ILE A 179 12.34 15.66 1.92
CA ILE A 179 11.10 16.39 1.64
C ILE A 179 10.32 16.59 2.94
N PRO A 180 9.90 17.81 3.32
CA PRO A 180 9.02 18.04 4.47
C PRO A 180 7.67 17.34 4.34
N ILE A 181 7.06 16.91 5.45
CA ILE A 181 5.80 16.14 5.42
C ILE A 181 4.63 16.94 4.84
N GLU A 182 4.63 18.27 4.98
CA GLU A 182 3.62 19.17 4.42
C GLU A 182 3.60 19.12 2.88
N GLN A 183 4.72 18.70 2.28
CA GLN A 183 4.84 18.51 0.85
C GLN A 183 4.28 17.16 0.38
N PHE A 184 4.00 16.19 1.25
CA PHE A 184 3.20 15.00 0.91
C PHE A 184 1.71 15.35 1.03
N SER A 185 1.26 16.25 0.16
CA SER A 185 -0.08 16.85 0.17
C SER A 185 -0.97 16.35 -0.97
N CYS A 186 -2.28 16.40 -0.75
CA CYS A 186 -3.29 16.13 -1.76
C CYS A 186 -4.18 17.34 -1.97
N PRO A 187 -4.52 17.69 -3.23
CA PRO A 187 -5.43 18.78 -3.50
C PRO A 187 -6.81 18.52 -2.89
N PRO A 188 -7.54 19.57 -2.49
CA PRO A 188 -8.89 19.44 -1.99
C PRO A 188 -9.83 18.90 -3.09
N SER A 189 -10.69 17.96 -2.74
CA SER A 189 -11.71 17.36 -3.60
C SER A 189 -13.02 17.27 -2.84
N ILE A 190 -14.10 17.81 -3.42
CA ILE A 190 -15.44 17.70 -2.88
C ILE A 190 -15.88 16.23 -2.95
N LYS A 191 -16.30 15.65 -1.84
CA LYS A 191 -16.80 14.28 -1.72
C LYS A 191 -18.32 14.22 -1.86
N SER A 192 -19.00 15.15 -1.20
CA SER A 192 -20.46 15.26 -1.30
C SER A 192 -20.90 16.66 -0.93
N VAL A 193 -22.00 17.08 -1.55
CA VAL A 193 -22.74 18.28 -1.19
C VAL A 193 -24.21 17.88 -1.13
N ASN A 194 -24.89 18.20 -0.04
CA ASN A 194 -26.34 18.04 0.02
C ASN A 194 -26.96 19.18 -0.79
N THR A 195 -27.46 18.90 -1.98
CA THR A 195 -27.97 19.95 -2.91
C THR A 195 -29.49 19.94 -3.09
N HIS A 196 -30.19 18.90 -2.62
CA HIS A 196 -31.63 18.75 -2.79
C HIS A 196 -32.32 18.72 -1.43
N PHE A 197 -33.29 19.61 -1.24
CA PHE A 197 -34.03 19.76 0.00
C PHE A 197 -35.53 19.87 -0.29
N TYR A 198 -36.34 19.14 0.46
CA TYR A 198 -37.80 19.29 0.47
C TYR A 198 -38.21 19.77 1.86
N LYS A 199 -38.42 21.08 2.00
CA LYS A 199 -38.75 21.73 3.27
C LYS A 199 -39.90 22.72 3.06
N HIS A 200 -40.77 22.86 4.07
CA HIS A 200 -41.79 23.90 4.02
C HIS A 200 -41.14 25.28 4.15
N ILE A 201 -41.76 26.25 3.51
CA ILE A 201 -41.42 27.67 3.58
C ILE A 201 -41.30 28.13 5.05
N GLY A 202 -40.31 28.96 5.34
CA GLY A 202 -39.98 29.43 6.71
C GLY A 202 -39.14 28.47 7.55
N ASN A 203 -38.82 27.26 7.06
CA ASN A 203 -37.89 26.37 7.77
C ASN A 203 -36.43 26.62 7.40
N ASN A 204 -35.56 26.42 8.39
CA ASN A 204 -34.13 26.43 8.16
C ASN A 204 -33.68 25.18 7.39
N VAL A 205 -32.76 25.40 6.45
CA VAL A 205 -32.12 24.37 5.65
C VAL A 205 -30.62 24.35 5.96
N THR A 206 -30.06 23.17 6.20
CA THR A 206 -28.63 23.00 6.43
C THR A 206 -27.98 22.37 5.21
N ILE A 207 -27.08 23.11 4.58
CA ILE A 207 -26.27 22.62 3.47
C ILE A 207 -24.93 22.18 4.04
N THR A 208 -24.54 20.93 3.76
CA THR A 208 -23.27 20.36 4.19
C THR A 208 -22.40 20.08 2.98
N CYS A 209 -21.10 20.37 3.12
CA CYS A 209 -20.08 20.06 2.13
C CYS A 209 -19.01 19.19 2.79
N SER A 210 -18.83 17.99 2.28
CA SER A 210 -17.74 17.11 2.66
C SER A 210 -16.62 17.27 1.65
N VAL A 211 -15.41 17.59 2.12
CA VAL A 211 -14.22 17.76 1.28
C VAL A 211 -13.10 16.89 1.83
N SER A 212 -12.38 16.19 0.96
CA SER A 212 -11.15 15.48 1.28
C SER A 212 -9.94 16.26 0.78
N GLY A 213 -8.80 16.16 1.46
CA GLY A 213 -7.53 16.74 1.03
C GLY A 213 -6.55 16.71 2.18
N PHE A 214 -5.28 16.99 1.90
CA PHE A 214 -4.28 17.12 2.95
C PHE A 214 -3.28 18.23 2.59
N PRO A 215 -3.02 19.20 3.48
CA PRO A 215 -3.67 19.40 4.77
C PRO A 215 -5.20 19.58 4.67
N SER A 216 -5.91 19.41 5.78
CA SER A 216 -7.38 19.48 5.81
C SER A 216 -7.89 20.77 5.12
N PRO A 217 -8.71 20.64 4.06
CA PRO A 217 -9.15 21.79 3.28
C PRO A 217 -9.99 22.78 4.07
N LYS A 218 -9.89 24.07 3.75
CA LYS A 218 -10.81 25.10 4.23
C LYS A 218 -12.00 25.21 3.28
N ILE A 219 -13.23 25.22 3.83
CA ILE A 219 -14.47 25.29 3.05
C ILE A 219 -15.00 26.73 3.09
N LEU A 220 -15.39 27.23 1.92
CA LEU A 220 -15.91 28.58 1.70
C LEU A 220 -17.24 28.49 0.96
N TRP A 221 -18.29 29.09 1.52
CA TRP A 221 -19.61 29.23 0.90
C TRP A 221 -19.72 30.61 0.25
N LEU A 222 -20.19 30.63 -1.00
CA LEU A 222 -20.39 31.83 -1.80
C LEU A 222 -21.85 31.94 -2.24
N PHE A 223 -22.38 33.16 -2.32
CA PHE A 223 -23.65 33.48 -2.99
C PHE A 223 -23.45 34.67 -3.91
N GLU A 224 -23.84 34.53 -5.17
CA GLU A 224 -23.65 35.55 -6.21
C GLU A 224 -22.23 36.15 -6.22
N THR A 225 -21.21 35.35 -5.92
CA THR A 225 -19.76 35.71 -5.78
C THR A 225 -19.32 36.36 -4.46
N ALA A 226 -20.23 36.73 -3.56
CA ALA A 226 -19.89 37.21 -2.22
C ALA A 226 -19.65 36.04 -1.24
N GLU A 227 -18.67 36.22 -0.35
CA GLU A 227 -18.40 35.27 0.73
C GLU A 227 -19.52 35.32 1.79
N LEU A 228 -20.15 34.16 2.04
CA LEU A 228 -21.20 34.01 3.04
C LEU A 228 -20.68 33.41 4.34
N HIS A 229 -19.91 32.33 4.26
CA HIS A 229 -19.58 31.53 5.44
C HIS A 229 -18.34 30.64 5.27
N ARG A 230 -17.64 30.36 6.38
CA ARG A 230 -16.47 29.48 6.45
C ARG A 230 -16.70 28.32 7.40
N SER A 231 -17.25 27.23 6.90
CA SER A 231 -17.48 26.01 7.69
C SER A 231 -17.86 24.84 6.77
N ASN A 232 -17.81 23.61 7.28
CA ASN A 232 -18.30 22.41 6.58
C ASN A 232 -19.82 22.37 6.44
N LYS A 233 -20.53 23.28 7.11
CA LYS A 233 -21.98 23.45 7.03
C LYS A 233 -22.35 24.92 6.99
N ILE A 234 -23.43 25.25 6.30
CA ILE A 234 -24.10 26.54 6.39
C ILE A 234 -25.58 26.30 6.68
N VAL A 235 -26.17 27.15 7.51
CA VAL A 235 -27.61 27.17 7.76
C VAL A 235 -28.19 28.35 7.01
N VAL A 236 -29.15 28.07 6.14
CA VAL A 236 -29.95 29.08 5.45
C VAL A 236 -31.24 29.22 6.24
N ASP A 237 -31.37 30.34 6.93
CA ASP A 237 -32.57 30.69 7.69
C ASP A 237 -33.62 31.27 6.73
N ASN A 238 -34.90 31.00 6.99
CA ASN A 238 -36.03 31.48 6.17
C ASN A 238 -35.81 31.33 4.66
N PHE A 239 -35.97 30.10 4.15
CA PHE A 239 -35.75 29.69 2.76
C PHE A 239 -36.56 30.45 1.66
N GLU A 240 -37.22 31.56 1.98
CA GLU A 240 -37.89 32.47 1.03
C GLU A 240 -36.91 33.35 0.23
N GLU A 241 -35.67 33.56 0.69
CA GLU A 241 -34.72 34.52 0.08
C GLU A 241 -33.89 33.99 -1.12
N PHE A 242 -34.06 32.74 -1.55
CA PHE A 242 -33.25 32.13 -2.61
C PHE A 242 -34.13 31.65 -3.79
N HIS A 243 -34.84 32.58 -4.43
CA HIS A 243 -35.56 32.36 -5.69
C HIS A 243 -34.98 33.22 -6.81
#